data_AF-A0ABD0KPD7-F1
#
_entry.id   AF-A0ABD0KPD7-F1
#
_cell.length_a   1.000
_cell.length_b   1.000
_cell.length_c   1.000
_cell.angle_alpha   90.00
_cell.angle_beta   90.00
_cell.angle_gamma   90.00
#
_symmetry.space_group_name_H-M   'P 1'
#
loop_
_entity.id
_entity.type
_entity.pdbx_description
1 polymer ?
#
loop_
_entity_poly.entity_id
_entity_poly.type
_entity_poly.pdbx_seq_one_letter_code
_entity_poly.pdbx_strand_id
1 'polypeptide(L)'
;KTHDFRESAEQSVSLEKKINVDPEPDTEQHTWHDTLSIDDSVARELSTQTRVLCWVPARASDITKSIRAVNETWVRRCDGHLFFVETKQPAWDIVSVGVDGTNRLAEKMYAATVYIYKHHLDQYDWFYRADDNTYAIMENLRLLLSKYDPNQPVYLGQLYQVYTPHGFMAGGGGWLISREALRVLIEEGFEKNKCPPVERHSDDIHIAKCLHAAGVKRHYSLDKFGRESFHQQSAQEVIASKQLTRIMKRLAHFPQQV
;
A
#
# COMPACT_ATOMS: atom_id res chain seq x y z
N LYS A 1 28.80 37.00 10.92
CA LYS A 1 29.92 36.05 10.84
C LYS A 1 29.35 34.71 10.43
N THR A 2 29.39 34.43 9.13
CA THR A 2 28.97 33.16 8.52
C THR A 2 30.05 32.13 8.81
N HIS A 3 29.71 31.05 9.51
CA HIS A 3 30.58 29.89 9.66
C HIS A 3 30.49 29.05 8.38
N ASP A 4 31.65 28.81 7.79
CA ASP A 4 31.84 28.13 6.51
C ASP A 4 31.69 26.60 6.68
N PHE A 5 30.75 26.01 5.94
CA PHE A 5 30.45 24.57 5.97
C PHE A 5 31.54 23.71 5.29
N ARG A 6 32.56 24.33 4.68
CA ARG A 6 33.62 23.63 3.95
C ARG A 6 34.65 22.92 4.85
N GLU A 7 34.96 23.46 6.03
CA GLU A 7 35.98 22.88 6.92
C GLU A 7 35.55 21.53 7.54
N SER A 8 34.25 21.33 7.81
CA SER A 8 33.76 20.06 8.37
C SER A 8 33.75 18.90 7.37
N ALA A 9 33.71 19.20 6.07
CA ALA A 9 33.78 18.19 5.01
C ALA A 9 35.23 17.69 4.79
N GLU A 10 36.23 18.55 4.99
CA GLU A 10 37.64 18.16 4.81
C GLU A 10 38.16 17.29 5.97
N GLN A 11 37.64 17.48 7.20
CA GLN A 11 37.98 16.62 8.34
C GLN A 11 37.40 15.20 8.21
N SER A 12 36.23 15.04 7.60
CA SER A 12 35.59 13.72 7.42
C SER A 12 36.27 12.88 6.34
N VAL A 13 36.78 13.50 5.26
CA VAL A 13 37.57 12.82 4.22
C VAL A 13 38.96 12.39 4.71
N SER A 14 39.53 13.08 5.70
CA SER A 14 40.82 12.73 6.32
C SER A 14 40.76 11.45 7.16
N LEU A 15 39.61 11.18 7.80
CA LEU A 15 39.41 10.00 8.66
C LEU A 15 39.21 8.69 7.87
N GLU A 16 38.67 8.75 6.65
CA GLU A 16 38.52 7.58 5.78
C GLU A 16 39.86 7.06 5.24
N LYS A 17 40.90 7.90 5.21
CA LYS A 17 42.24 7.52 4.71
C LYS A 17 43.13 6.76 5.71
N LYS A 18 42.65 6.44 6.92
CA LYS A 18 43.46 5.76 7.96
C LYS A 18 43.07 4.32 8.28
N ILE A 19 42.15 3.71 7.53
CA ILE A 19 41.85 2.29 7.67
C ILE A 19 42.68 1.51 6.64
N ASN A 20 43.88 1.10 7.05
CA ASN A 20 44.68 0.11 6.32
C ASN A 20 44.02 -1.26 6.51
N VAL A 21 43.32 -1.74 5.48
CA VAL A 21 42.96 -3.16 5.36
C VAL A 21 43.94 -3.74 4.35
N ASP A 22 44.79 -4.66 4.80
CA ASP A 22 45.70 -5.37 3.90
C ASP A 22 44.90 -6.12 2.83
N PRO A 23 45.28 -6.05 1.54
CA PRO A 23 44.58 -6.79 0.51
C PRO A 23 44.96 -8.28 0.63
N GLU A 24 43.98 -9.13 0.93
CA GLU A 24 44.09 -10.57 0.70
C GLU A 24 44.31 -10.83 -0.81
N PRO A 25 45.09 -11.87 -1.18
CA PRO A 25 45.46 -12.09 -2.57
C PRO A 25 44.25 -12.60 -3.38
N ASP A 26 43.80 -11.75 -4.31
CA ASP A 26 42.81 -12.04 -5.35
C ASP A 26 43.24 -13.27 -6.18
N THR A 27 42.78 -14.44 -5.78
CA THR A 27 42.85 -15.66 -6.59
C THR A 27 41.55 -16.45 -6.52
N GLU A 28 40.43 -15.78 -6.77
CA GLU A 28 39.23 -16.47 -7.24
C GLU A 28 38.41 -15.50 -8.10
N GLN A 29 38.27 -15.82 -9.39
CA GLN A 29 37.36 -15.13 -10.29
C GLN A 29 35.93 -15.40 -9.81
N HIS A 30 35.40 -14.54 -8.94
CA HIS A 30 33.99 -14.54 -8.57
C HIS A 30 33.16 -14.11 -9.78
N THR A 31 32.80 -15.08 -10.62
CA THR A 31 31.75 -14.91 -11.62
C THR A 31 30.43 -14.72 -10.87
N TRP A 32 29.78 -13.57 -11.05
CA TRP A 32 28.43 -13.27 -10.54
C TRP A 32 27.34 -14.11 -11.25
N HIS A 33 27.48 -15.42 -11.23
CA HIS A 33 26.52 -16.40 -11.75
C HIS A 33 25.69 -17.07 -10.65
N ASP A 34 25.73 -16.54 -9.42
CA ASP A 34 24.78 -16.92 -8.39
C ASP A 34 23.44 -16.25 -8.68
N THR A 35 22.65 -16.93 -9.52
CA THR A 35 21.23 -16.65 -9.63
C THR A 35 20.64 -16.99 -8.27
N LEU A 36 20.31 -15.97 -7.48
CA LEU A 36 19.71 -16.15 -6.16
C LEU A 36 18.42 -16.96 -6.34
N SER A 37 18.46 -18.26 -6.01
CA SER A 37 17.29 -19.13 -6.14
C SER A 37 16.31 -18.77 -5.04
N ILE A 38 15.32 -17.95 -5.36
CA ILE A 38 14.26 -17.57 -4.44
C ILE A 38 13.21 -18.70 -4.48
N ASP A 39 13.03 -19.40 -3.36
CA ASP A 39 11.91 -20.33 -3.20
C ASP A 39 10.60 -19.53 -3.14
N ASP A 40 9.81 -19.66 -4.20
CA ASP A 40 8.51 -18.98 -4.40
C ASP A 40 7.33 -19.96 -4.28
N SER A 41 7.54 -21.18 -3.78
CA SER A 41 6.51 -22.23 -3.71
C SER A 41 5.26 -21.77 -2.96
N VAL A 42 5.42 -21.17 -1.78
CA VAL A 42 4.32 -20.63 -0.97
C VAL A 42 3.58 -19.51 -1.71
N ALA A 43 4.30 -18.64 -2.39
CA ALA A 43 3.69 -17.55 -3.16
C ALA A 43 2.82 -18.08 -4.30
N ARG A 44 3.32 -19.10 -5.02
CA ARG A 44 2.59 -19.78 -6.09
C ARG A 44 1.35 -20.49 -5.56
N GLU A 45 1.46 -21.22 -4.46
CA GLU A 45 0.31 -21.87 -3.84
C GLU A 45 -0.77 -20.85 -3.47
N LEU A 46 -0.40 -19.80 -2.73
CA LEU A 46 -1.34 -18.77 -2.30
C LEU A 46 -2.00 -18.03 -3.47
N SER A 47 -1.28 -17.84 -4.59
CA SER A 47 -1.88 -17.24 -5.80
C SER A 47 -3.00 -18.07 -6.40
N THR A 48 -3.03 -19.38 -6.19
CA THR A 48 -4.12 -20.24 -6.67
C THR A 48 -5.31 -20.29 -5.71
N GLN A 49 -5.08 -20.00 -4.43
CA GLN A 49 -6.09 -20.10 -3.37
C GLN A 49 -6.79 -18.77 -3.07
N THR A 50 -6.16 -17.64 -3.37
CA THR A 50 -6.65 -16.31 -3.00
C THR A 50 -6.79 -15.41 -4.22
N ARG A 51 -8.04 -15.16 -4.63
CA ARG A 51 -8.36 -14.30 -5.78
C ARG A 51 -8.53 -12.86 -5.35
N VAL A 52 -7.72 -11.96 -5.90
CA VAL A 52 -7.70 -10.53 -5.55
C VAL A 52 -8.03 -9.68 -6.77
N LEU A 53 -9.08 -8.87 -6.67
CA LEU A 53 -9.33 -7.76 -7.59
C LEU A 53 -8.62 -6.51 -7.08
N CYS A 54 -7.67 -6.00 -7.85
CA CYS A 54 -7.00 -4.73 -7.57
C CYS A 54 -7.69 -3.60 -8.32
N TRP A 55 -7.94 -2.47 -7.67
CA TRP A 55 -8.56 -1.35 -8.36
C TRP A 55 -7.96 -0.01 -7.94
N VAL A 56 -7.85 0.88 -8.94
CA VAL A 56 -7.10 2.13 -8.82
C VAL A 56 -7.94 3.28 -9.37
N PRO A 57 -8.44 4.19 -8.52
CA PRO A 57 -9.04 5.44 -8.98
C PRO A 57 -7.96 6.41 -9.43
N ALA A 58 -8.10 7.02 -10.61
CA ALA A 58 -7.15 8.01 -11.11
C ALA A 58 -7.80 9.07 -12.00
N ARG A 59 -6.99 10.04 -12.47
CA ARG A 59 -7.43 11.06 -13.44
C ARG A 59 -7.05 10.65 -14.86
N ALA A 60 -7.73 11.23 -15.85
CA ALA A 60 -7.37 11.04 -17.25
C ALA A 60 -5.91 11.45 -17.56
N SER A 61 -5.41 12.49 -16.88
CA SER A 61 -4.02 12.97 -17.04
C SER A 61 -2.95 11.97 -16.61
N ASP A 62 -3.36 10.95 -15.85
CA ASP A 62 -2.47 10.02 -15.18
C ASP A 62 -2.35 8.69 -15.97
N ILE A 63 -3.22 8.50 -16.98
CA ILE A 63 -3.26 7.33 -17.87
C ILE A 63 -1.89 7.00 -18.47
N THR A 64 -1.22 7.99 -19.05
CA THR A 64 0.08 7.78 -19.73
C THR A 64 1.28 7.86 -18.79
N LYS A 65 1.05 8.07 -17.48
CA LYS A 65 2.08 8.27 -16.46
C LYS A 65 2.03 7.17 -15.39
N SER A 66 1.45 7.46 -14.23
CA SER A 66 1.35 6.59 -13.07
C SER A 66 0.53 5.33 -13.39
N ILE A 67 -0.60 5.47 -14.08
CA ILE A 67 -1.43 4.31 -14.45
C ILE A 67 -0.70 3.37 -15.39
N ARG A 68 0.06 3.89 -16.36
CA ARG A 68 0.93 3.07 -17.21
C ARG A 68 1.93 2.29 -16.36
N ALA A 69 2.62 2.95 -15.43
CA ALA A 69 3.60 2.30 -14.57
C ALA A 69 2.96 1.20 -13.71
N VAL A 70 1.78 1.45 -13.13
CA VAL A 70 1.02 0.44 -12.37
C VAL A 70 0.64 -0.74 -13.27
N ASN A 71 0.13 -0.46 -14.48
CA ASN A 71 -0.32 -1.48 -15.44
C ASN A 71 0.81 -2.33 -16.01
N GLU A 72 2.02 -1.78 -16.14
CA GLU A 72 3.20 -2.49 -16.62
C GLU A 72 3.96 -3.21 -15.50
N THR A 73 3.51 -3.11 -14.24
CA THR A 73 4.21 -3.67 -13.08
C THR A 73 3.30 -4.54 -12.18
N TRP A 74 3.06 -4.13 -10.94
CA TRP A 74 2.56 -4.99 -9.87
C TRP A 74 1.11 -5.43 -10.06
N VAL A 75 0.28 -4.62 -10.72
CA VAL A 75 -1.16 -4.90 -10.83
C VAL A 75 -1.45 -6.14 -11.69
N ARG A 76 -0.53 -6.48 -12.59
CA ARG A 76 -0.58 -7.70 -13.43
C ARG A 76 -0.46 -8.98 -12.61
N ARG A 77 -0.06 -8.87 -11.33
CA ARG A 77 0.07 -9.99 -10.40
C ARG A 77 -1.18 -10.19 -9.54
N CYS A 78 -2.19 -9.32 -9.71
CA CYS A 78 -3.55 -9.53 -9.22
C CYS A 78 -4.31 -10.47 -10.15
N ASP A 79 -5.38 -11.09 -9.65
CA ASP A 79 -6.22 -12.01 -10.43
C ASP A 79 -7.16 -11.26 -11.39
N GLY A 80 -7.45 -10.00 -11.06
CA GLY A 80 -8.10 -9.04 -11.95
C GLY A 80 -7.72 -7.63 -11.56
N HIS A 81 -7.90 -6.68 -12.48
CA HIS A 81 -7.67 -5.28 -12.16
C HIS A 81 -8.57 -4.31 -12.92
N LEU A 82 -8.87 -3.18 -12.30
CA LEU A 82 -9.68 -2.10 -12.86
C LEU A 82 -9.08 -0.74 -12.56
N PHE A 83 -9.11 0.16 -13.54
CA PHE A 83 -8.76 1.57 -13.38
C PHE A 83 -10.04 2.42 -13.48
N PHE A 84 -10.39 3.11 -12.40
CA PHE A 84 -11.56 3.99 -12.39
C PHE A 84 -11.15 5.39 -12.83
N VAL A 85 -11.28 5.65 -14.13
CA VAL A 85 -10.84 6.88 -14.78
C VAL A 85 -11.95 7.44 -15.67
N GLU A 86 -12.28 8.71 -15.47
CA GLU A 86 -13.21 9.40 -16.35
C GLU A 86 -12.47 9.79 -17.64
N THR A 87 -12.78 9.10 -18.75
CA THR A 87 -12.12 9.33 -20.04
C THR A 87 -13.08 9.08 -21.20
N LYS A 88 -12.86 9.82 -22.30
CA LYS A 88 -13.58 9.61 -23.56
C LYS A 88 -13.02 8.46 -24.39
N GLN A 89 -11.86 7.92 -24.00
CA GLN A 89 -11.19 6.80 -24.67
C GLN A 89 -11.14 5.61 -23.70
N PRO A 90 -12.21 4.81 -23.63
CA PRO A 90 -12.22 3.63 -22.78
C PRO A 90 -11.23 2.59 -23.32
N ALA A 91 -10.49 1.97 -22.41
CA ALA A 91 -9.73 0.74 -22.64
C ALA A 91 -10.36 -0.38 -21.79
N TRP A 92 -10.02 -1.63 -22.05
CA TRP A 92 -10.69 -2.79 -21.43
C TRP A 92 -10.60 -2.80 -19.89
N ASP A 93 -9.51 -2.32 -19.28
CA ASP A 93 -9.41 -2.18 -17.82
C ASP A 93 -9.89 -0.83 -17.28
N ILE A 94 -10.25 0.12 -18.15
CA ILE A 94 -10.64 1.48 -17.73
C ILE A 94 -12.15 1.59 -17.67
N VAL A 95 -12.66 1.89 -16.47
CA VAL A 95 -14.07 2.08 -16.20
C VAL A 95 -14.35 3.53 -15.84
N SER A 96 -15.24 4.17 -16.59
CA SER A 96 -15.84 5.45 -16.20
C SER A 96 -17.08 5.20 -15.36
N VAL A 97 -17.16 5.89 -14.21
CA VAL A 97 -18.32 5.85 -13.30
C VAL A 97 -19.03 7.21 -13.23
N GLY A 98 -18.74 8.12 -14.17
CA GLY A 98 -19.39 9.43 -14.27
C GLY A 98 -18.97 10.45 -13.19
N VAL A 99 -17.84 10.22 -12.52
CA VAL A 99 -17.32 11.11 -11.47
C VAL A 99 -15.89 11.54 -11.83
N ASP A 100 -15.74 12.80 -12.25
CA ASP A 100 -14.44 13.41 -12.53
C ASP A 100 -13.92 14.30 -11.40
N GLY A 101 -12.60 14.49 -11.36
CA GLY A 101 -11.90 15.39 -10.47
C GLY A 101 -11.56 14.80 -9.11
N THR A 102 -10.51 15.33 -8.48
CA THR A 102 -10.04 14.84 -7.16
C THR A 102 -10.72 15.45 -5.96
N ASN A 103 -11.57 16.45 -6.16
CA ASN A 103 -12.37 17.01 -5.08
C ASN A 103 -13.62 16.15 -4.80
N ARG A 104 -13.85 15.10 -5.60
CA ARG A 104 -14.99 14.18 -5.52
C ARG A 104 -14.53 12.72 -5.36
N LEU A 105 -13.36 12.51 -4.74
CA LEU A 105 -12.81 11.16 -4.55
C LEU A 105 -13.76 10.26 -3.76
N ALA A 106 -14.42 10.76 -2.72
CA ALA A 106 -15.40 9.98 -1.97
C ALA A 106 -16.59 9.51 -2.83
N GLU A 107 -17.07 10.37 -3.72
CA GLU A 107 -18.13 10.00 -4.68
C GLU A 107 -17.65 9.00 -5.72
N LYS A 108 -16.42 9.17 -6.23
CA LYS A 108 -15.78 8.21 -7.14
C LYS A 108 -15.61 6.84 -6.47
N MET A 109 -15.19 6.84 -5.20
CA MET A 109 -15.02 5.64 -4.38
C MET A 109 -16.36 4.93 -4.16
N TYR A 110 -17.42 5.67 -3.85
CA TYR A 110 -18.78 5.13 -3.77
C TYR A 110 -19.18 4.47 -5.09
N ALA A 111 -19.06 5.20 -6.21
CA ALA A 111 -19.48 4.69 -7.51
C ALA A 111 -18.66 3.49 -7.98
N ALA A 112 -17.34 3.49 -7.73
CA ALA A 112 -16.44 2.38 -8.02
C ALA A 112 -16.78 1.12 -7.22
N THR A 113 -17.00 1.26 -5.91
CA THR A 113 -17.36 0.11 -5.05
C THR A 113 -18.73 -0.48 -5.40
N VAL A 114 -19.71 0.36 -5.76
CA VAL A 114 -21.00 -0.10 -6.30
C VAL A 114 -20.82 -0.84 -7.63
N TYR A 115 -19.97 -0.35 -8.54
CA TYR A 115 -19.66 -1.03 -9.79
C TYR A 115 -19.04 -2.41 -9.53
N ILE A 116 -18.00 -2.47 -8.68
CA ILE A 116 -17.32 -3.72 -8.33
C ILE A 116 -18.30 -4.72 -7.72
N TYR A 117 -19.16 -4.29 -6.79
CA TYR A 117 -20.18 -5.13 -6.19
C TYR A 117 -21.11 -5.74 -7.25
N LYS A 118 -21.62 -4.92 -8.17
CA LYS A 118 -22.57 -5.39 -9.20
C LYS A 118 -21.95 -6.33 -10.24
N HIS A 119 -20.68 -6.16 -10.55
CA HIS A 119 -20.04 -6.83 -11.69
C HIS A 119 -19.03 -7.92 -11.31
N HIS A 120 -18.46 -7.87 -10.10
CA HIS A 120 -17.28 -8.67 -9.73
C HIS A 120 -17.32 -9.29 -8.32
N LEU A 121 -18.36 -9.07 -7.51
CA LEU A 121 -18.42 -9.58 -6.13
C LEU A 121 -18.10 -11.08 -6.01
N ASP A 122 -18.76 -11.91 -6.81
CA ASP A 122 -18.63 -13.37 -6.73
C ASP A 122 -17.36 -13.93 -7.42
N GLN A 123 -16.65 -13.08 -8.16
CA GLN A 123 -15.46 -13.48 -8.92
C GLN A 123 -14.17 -13.45 -8.07
N TYR A 124 -14.14 -12.63 -7.01
CA TYR A 124 -12.92 -12.36 -6.24
C TYR A 124 -13.16 -12.39 -4.74
N ASP A 125 -12.20 -12.94 -4.00
CA ASP A 125 -12.27 -13.10 -2.55
C ASP A 125 -11.96 -11.79 -1.80
N TRP A 126 -11.13 -10.96 -2.42
CA TRP A 126 -10.62 -9.73 -1.84
C TRP A 126 -10.58 -8.59 -2.85
N PHE A 127 -10.84 -7.37 -2.36
CA PHE A 127 -10.89 -6.15 -3.16
C PHE A 127 -9.86 -5.16 -2.61
N TYR A 128 -8.74 -5.02 -3.32
CA TYR A 128 -7.63 -4.16 -2.94
C TYR A 128 -7.72 -2.81 -3.67
N ARG A 129 -7.93 -1.73 -2.92
CA ARG A 129 -7.86 -0.37 -3.44
C ARG A 129 -6.44 0.17 -3.26
N ALA A 130 -5.85 0.68 -4.33
CA ALA A 130 -4.55 1.34 -4.30
C ALA A 130 -4.60 2.70 -5.01
N ASP A 131 -3.70 3.63 -4.67
CA ASP A 131 -3.50 4.85 -5.46
C ASP A 131 -2.63 4.55 -6.69
N ASP A 132 -2.67 5.45 -7.67
CA ASP A 132 -1.89 5.32 -8.92
C ASP A 132 -0.37 5.49 -8.70
N ASN A 133 0.05 5.90 -7.51
CA ASN A 133 1.44 5.98 -7.08
C ASN A 133 1.80 4.93 -6.01
N THR A 134 0.92 3.96 -5.72
CA THR A 134 1.19 2.85 -4.81
C THR A 134 1.93 1.72 -5.54
N TYR A 135 2.80 1.00 -4.83
CA TYR A 135 3.40 -0.26 -5.28
C TYR A 135 3.07 -1.38 -4.29
N ALA A 136 2.55 -2.51 -4.78
CA ALA A 136 2.20 -3.65 -3.93
C ALA A 136 3.01 -4.90 -4.27
N ILE A 137 3.43 -5.63 -3.23
CA ILE A 137 4.04 -6.96 -3.37
C ILE A 137 2.94 -7.99 -3.11
N MET A 138 2.35 -8.51 -4.20
CA MET A 138 1.16 -9.37 -4.13
C MET A 138 1.39 -10.67 -3.35
N GLU A 139 2.61 -11.19 -3.32
CA GLU A 139 2.99 -12.34 -2.50
C GLU A 139 2.85 -12.04 -1.00
N ASN A 140 3.36 -10.89 -0.57
CA ASN A 140 3.23 -10.45 0.82
C ASN A 140 1.78 -10.16 1.16
N LEU A 141 1.02 -9.58 0.23
CA LEU A 141 -0.41 -9.34 0.39
C LEU A 141 -1.15 -10.66 0.58
N ARG A 142 -0.99 -11.65 -0.31
CA ARG A 142 -1.65 -12.96 -0.20
C ARG A 142 -1.23 -13.71 1.06
N LEU A 143 0.04 -13.59 1.47
CA LEU A 143 0.51 -14.14 2.75
C LEU A 143 -0.22 -13.51 3.95
N LEU A 144 -0.47 -12.20 3.94
CA LEU A 144 -1.30 -11.55 4.96
C LEU A 144 -2.74 -12.07 4.93
N LEU A 145 -3.33 -12.19 3.73
CA LEU A 145 -4.73 -12.61 3.53
C LEU A 145 -4.98 -14.07 3.92
N SER A 146 -3.97 -14.93 3.85
CA SER A 146 -4.06 -16.34 4.28
C SER A 146 -4.51 -16.53 5.74
N LYS A 147 -4.44 -15.47 6.56
CA LYS A 147 -4.86 -15.46 7.97
C LYS A 147 -6.34 -15.17 8.18
N TYR A 148 -7.08 -14.83 7.12
CA TYR A 148 -8.44 -14.31 7.21
C TYR A 148 -9.40 -15.06 6.27
N ASP A 149 -10.66 -15.18 6.69
CA ASP A 149 -11.72 -15.75 5.87
C ASP A 149 -12.40 -14.64 5.05
N PRO A 150 -12.42 -14.71 3.70
CA PRO A 150 -13.07 -13.71 2.85
C PRO A 150 -14.60 -13.67 3.00
N ASN A 151 -15.21 -14.68 3.63
CA ASN A 151 -16.64 -14.70 3.97
C ASN A 151 -16.96 -14.02 5.31
N GLN A 152 -15.95 -13.47 5.99
CA GLN A 152 -16.12 -12.61 7.15
C GLN A 152 -15.88 -11.14 6.76
N PRO A 153 -16.56 -10.16 7.37
CA PRO A 153 -16.44 -8.75 7.01
C PRO A 153 -15.13 -8.16 7.55
N VAL A 154 -14.06 -8.30 6.77
CA VAL A 154 -12.69 -7.92 7.11
C VAL A 154 -12.29 -6.64 6.38
N TYR A 155 -11.74 -5.67 7.13
CA TYR A 155 -11.16 -4.43 6.60
C TYR A 155 -9.70 -4.26 7.08
N LEU A 156 -8.78 -4.16 6.13
CA LEU A 156 -7.32 -4.14 6.32
C LEU A 156 -6.69 -2.92 5.63
N GLY A 157 -5.53 -2.51 6.13
CA GLY A 157 -4.71 -1.42 5.64
C GLY A 157 -3.81 -0.85 6.75
N GLN A 158 -3.24 0.33 6.54
CA GLN A 158 -2.45 1.01 7.57
C GLN A 158 -3.36 1.84 8.47
N LEU A 159 -3.48 1.45 9.75
CA LEU A 159 -4.41 2.08 10.67
C LEU A 159 -3.90 3.46 11.15
N TYR A 160 -4.74 4.48 10.96
CA TYR A 160 -4.59 5.80 11.58
C TYR A 160 -5.75 6.03 12.55
N GLN A 161 -5.42 6.23 13.82
CA GLN A 161 -6.41 6.43 14.89
C GLN A 161 -6.67 7.92 15.16
N VAL A 162 -7.02 8.65 14.10
CA VAL A 162 -7.40 10.06 14.13
C VAL A 162 -8.67 10.29 13.30
N TYR A 163 -9.36 11.42 13.51
CA TYR A 163 -10.62 11.82 12.84
C TYR A 163 -11.87 10.95 13.06
N THR A 164 -11.70 9.69 13.44
CA THR A 164 -12.80 8.73 13.72
C THR A 164 -12.48 7.93 14.99
N PRO A 165 -13.47 7.65 15.88
CA PRO A 165 -13.26 6.83 17.07
C PRO A 165 -12.70 5.43 16.75
N HIS A 166 -13.03 4.90 15.58
CA HIS A 166 -12.59 3.59 15.11
C HIS A 166 -11.36 3.65 14.21
N GLY A 167 -10.81 4.84 13.94
CA GLY A 167 -9.73 5.03 12.98
C GLY A 167 -10.15 4.77 11.52
N PHE A 168 -9.20 4.92 10.61
CA PHE A 168 -9.35 4.63 9.18
C PHE A 168 -8.06 4.00 8.63
N MET A 169 -8.14 3.36 7.47
CA MET A 169 -6.97 2.87 6.76
C MET A 169 -6.50 3.92 5.78
N ALA A 170 -5.26 4.38 5.89
CA ALA A 170 -4.75 5.44 5.02
C ALA A 170 -4.65 4.99 3.56
N GLY A 171 -5.08 5.85 2.63
CA GLY A 171 -5.25 5.51 1.21
C GLY A 171 -3.96 5.25 0.42
N GLY A 172 -2.84 5.89 0.77
CA GLY A 172 -1.60 5.88 -0.02
C GLY A 172 -0.85 4.56 -0.03
N GLY A 173 -0.92 3.80 1.07
CA GLY A 173 -0.49 2.39 1.09
C GLY A 173 -1.50 1.42 0.48
N GLY A 174 -2.70 1.94 0.17
CA GLY A 174 -3.88 1.16 -0.16
C GLY A 174 -4.55 0.54 1.06
N TRP A 175 -5.76 0.06 0.83
CA TRP A 175 -6.55 -0.67 1.81
C TRP A 175 -7.33 -1.77 1.12
N LEU A 176 -7.77 -2.76 1.89
CA LEU A 176 -8.35 -3.98 1.36
C LEU A 176 -9.57 -4.39 2.17
N ILE A 177 -10.62 -4.83 1.48
CA ILE A 177 -11.83 -5.40 2.09
C ILE A 177 -12.10 -6.79 1.53
N SER A 178 -12.66 -7.67 2.36
CA SER A 178 -13.13 -8.98 1.92
C SER A 178 -14.40 -8.87 1.07
N ARG A 179 -14.74 -9.96 0.37
CA ARG A 179 -16.03 -10.10 -0.32
C ARG A 179 -17.20 -9.78 0.59
N GLU A 180 -17.21 -10.36 1.78
CA GLU A 180 -18.28 -10.12 2.74
C GLU A 180 -18.31 -8.65 3.21
N ALA A 181 -17.16 -8.03 3.42
CA ALA A 181 -17.10 -6.61 3.78
C ALA A 181 -17.64 -5.71 2.66
N LEU A 182 -17.33 -6.01 1.39
CA LEU A 182 -17.90 -5.28 0.25
C LEU A 182 -19.42 -5.46 0.18
N ARG A 183 -19.91 -6.69 0.36
CA ARG A 183 -21.36 -6.97 0.37
C ARG A 183 -22.08 -6.17 1.46
N VAL A 184 -21.57 -6.25 2.69
CA VAL A 184 -22.11 -5.52 3.85
C VAL A 184 -22.03 -4.00 3.66
N LEU A 185 -20.93 -3.48 3.11
CA LEU A 185 -20.78 -2.06 2.80
C LEU A 185 -21.93 -1.55 1.93
N ILE A 186 -22.26 -2.27 0.86
CA ILE A 186 -23.33 -1.86 -0.06
C ILE A 186 -24.71 -2.07 0.56
N GLU A 187 -25.02 -3.31 0.96
CA GLU A 187 -26.37 -3.71 1.39
C GLU A 187 -26.77 -3.12 2.76
N GLU A 188 -25.84 -3.09 3.71
CA GLU A 188 -26.11 -2.61 5.07
C GLU A 188 -25.69 -1.15 5.29
N GLY A 189 -24.77 -0.63 4.48
CA GLY A 189 -24.27 0.74 4.56
C GLY A 189 -25.00 1.66 3.60
N PHE A 190 -24.71 1.54 2.30
CA PHE A 190 -25.21 2.45 1.27
C PHE A 190 -26.72 2.35 1.05
N GLU A 191 -27.25 1.16 0.80
CA GLU A 191 -28.67 0.97 0.47
C GLU A 191 -29.61 1.30 1.64
N LYS A 192 -29.15 1.05 2.88
CA LYS A 192 -29.87 1.42 4.10
C LYS A 192 -29.57 2.84 4.58
N ASN A 193 -28.82 3.63 3.81
CA ASN A 193 -28.48 5.01 4.10
C ASN A 193 -27.88 5.22 5.52
N LYS A 194 -27.04 4.26 5.97
CA LYS A 194 -26.35 4.35 7.27
C LYS A 194 -25.05 5.14 7.21
N CYS A 195 -24.55 5.39 6.01
CA CYS A 195 -23.28 6.08 5.81
C CYS A 195 -23.44 7.58 6.06
N PRO A 196 -22.47 8.21 6.74
CA PRO A 196 -22.57 9.64 7.02
C PRO A 196 -22.53 10.45 5.72
N PRO A 197 -22.95 11.72 5.72
CA PRO A 197 -22.77 12.60 4.58
C PRO A 197 -21.31 12.69 4.14
N VAL A 198 -21.10 12.90 2.84
CA VAL A 198 -19.76 13.17 2.30
C VAL A 198 -19.29 14.54 2.81
N GLU A 199 -18.38 14.54 3.77
CA GLU A 199 -17.75 15.73 4.33
C GLU A 199 -16.49 16.12 3.51
N ARG A 200 -15.89 17.29 3.78
CA ARG A 200 -14.60 17.73 3.18
C ARG A 200 -13.38 16.89 3.62
N HIS A 201 -13.60 15.72 4.20
CA HIS A 201 -12.54 14.79 4.59
C HIS A 201 -12.15 13.88 3.42
N SER A 202 -11.00 13.22 3.52
CA SER A 202 -10.53 12.32 2.47
C SER A 202 -11.44 11.09 2.30
N ASP A 203 -11.38 10.47 1.13
CA ASP A 203 -12.23 9.35 0.74
C ASP A 203 -12.07 8.12 1.64
N ASP A 204 -10.85 7.88 2.11
CA ASP A 204 -10.44 6.84 3.05
C ASP A 204 -11.03 7.05 4.46
N ILE A 205 -11.24 8.30 4.91
CA ILE A 205 -11.98 8.56 6.16
C ILE A 205 -13.47 8.26 5.96
N HIS A 206 -14.03 8.70 4.84
CA HIS A 206 -15.45 8.53 4.56
C HIS A 206 -15.85 7.05 4.45
N ILE A 207 -15.08 6.26 3.68
CA ILE A 207 -15.33 4.82 3.53
C ILE A 207 -15.18 4.08 4.86
N ALA A 208 -14.22 4.47 5.71
CA ALA A 208 -14.04 3.86 7.03
C ALA A 208 -15.25 4.11 7.95
N LYS A 209 -15.79 5.33 7.96
CA LYS A 209 -17.02 5.65 8.73
C LYS A 209 -18.21 4.81 8.23
N CYS A 210 -18.34 4.66 6.92
CA CYS A 210 -19.42 3.89 6.30
C CYS A 210 -19.29 2.38 6.55
N LEU A 211 -18.10 1.80 6.37
CA LEU A 211 -17.81 0.40 6.72
C LEU A 211 -18.15 0.12 8.20
N HIS A 212 -17.77 1.02 9.10
CA HIS A 212 -18.10 0.89 10.50
C HIS A 212 -19.61 0.95 10.77
N ALA A 213 -20.32 1.91 10.17
CA ALA A 213 -21.78 2.04 10.29
C ALA A 213 -22.52 0.81 9.71
N ALA A 214 -21.95 0.16 8.71
CA ALA A 214 -22.45 -1.09 8.14
C ALA A 214 -22.14 -2.33 9.00
N GLY A 215 -21.31 -2.20 10.04
CA GLY A 215 -20.93 -3.29 10.95
C GLY A 215 -19.66 -4.04 10.57
N VAL A 216 -18.89 -3.56 9.58
CA VAL A 216 -17.60 -4.16 9.19
C VAL A 216 -16.53 -3.86 10.24
N LYS A 217 -15.75 -4.89 10.60
CA LYS A 217 -14.69 -4.76 11.59
C LYS A 217 -13.34 -4.55 10.91
N ARG A 218 -12.57 -3.61 11.46
CA ARG A 218 -11.17 -3.43 11.10
C ARG A 218 -10.30 -4.49 11.75
N HIS A 219 -9.23 -4.86 11.06
CA HIS A 219 -8.21 -5.79 11.54
C HIS A 219 -6.82 -5.16 11.42
N TYR A 220 -5.86 -5.69 12.18
CA TYR A 220 -4.48 -5.27 12.10
C TYR A 220 -3.77 -5.96 10.94
N SER A 221 -3.06 -5.18 10.14
CA SER A 221 -2.36 -5.65 8.94
C SER A 221 -0.90 -5.96 9.24
N LEU A 222 -0.65 -6.79 10.25
CA LEU A 222 0.72 -7.06 10.72
C LEU A 222 1.30 -8.34 10.13
N ASP A 223 2.59 -8.28 9.79
CA ASP A 223 3.36 -9.45 9.42
C ASP A 223 3.63 -10.36 10.63
N LYS A 224 4.29 -11.50 10.40
CA LYS A 224 4.59 -12.48 11.46
C LYS A 224 5.49 -11.94 12.59
N PHE A 225 6.12 -10.79 12.39
CA PHE A 225 6.97 -10.12 13.37
C PHE A 225 6.28 -8.91 14.01
N GLY A 226 4.98 -8.71 13.78
CA GLY A 226 4.23 -7.58 14.31
C GLY A 226 4.52 -6.26 13.60
N ARG A 227 5.08 -6.28 12.39
CA ARG A 227 5.41 -5.07 11.62
C ARG A 227 4.28 -4.74 10.67
N GLU A 228 4.05 -3.44 10.47
CA GLU A 228 3.04 -2.94 9.54
C GLU A 228 3.31 -3.42 8.11
N SER A 229 2.25 -3.87 7.40
CA SER A 229 2.34 -4.39 6.02
C SER A 229 1.93 -3.35 4.98
N PHE A 230 1.28 -2.26 5.39
CA PHE A 230 0.84 -1.15 4.54
C PHE A 230 1.54 0.14 4.94
N HIS A 231 2.03 0.91 3.96
CA HIS A 231 2.78 2.13 4.24
C HIS A 231 2.29 3.28 3.37
N GLN A 232 1.79 4.33 4.02
CA GLN A 232 1.45 5.63 3.45
C GLN A 232 2.70 6.35 2.92
N GLN A 233 3.84 6.10 3.57
CA GLN A 233 5.13 6.69 3.22
C GLN A 233 5.82 5.90 2.12
N SER A 234 6.61 6.60 1.30
CA SER A 234 7.45 5.98 0.29
C SER A 234 8.48 5.02 0.91
N ALA A 235 8.96 4.07 0.11
CA ALA A 235 10.00 3.14 0.56
C ALA A 235 11.24 3.89 1.07
N GLN A 236 11.63 4.98 0.41
CA GLN A 236 12.76 5.83 0.81
C GLN A 236 12.54 6.43 2.21
N GLU A 237 11.36 6.98 2.49
CA GLU A 237 11.02 7.55 3.80
C GLU A 237 10.97 6.48 4.89
N VAL A 238 10.41 5.31 4.61
CA VAL A 238 10.35 4.19 5.55
C VAL A 238 11.75 3.66 5.87
N ILE A 239 12.64 3.58 4.87
CA ILE A 239 14.03 3.15 5.06
C ILE A 239 14.81 4.21 5.84
N ALA A 240 14.72 5.48 5.45
CA ALA A 240 15.43 6.58 6.10
C ALA A 240 15.01 6.77 7.56
N SER A 241 13.71 6.70 7.86
CA SER A 241 13.20 6.80 9.24
C SER A 241 13.69 5.64 10.12
N LYS A 242 13.78 4.42 9.59
CA LYS A 242 14.34 3.26 10.30
C LYS A 242 15.85 3.41 10.53
N GLN A 243 16.59 3.92 9.54
CA GLN A 243 18.02 4.23 9.71
C GLN A 243 18.22 5.29 10.78
N LEU A 244 17.45 6.38 10.75
CA LEU A 244 17.47 7.42 11.79
C LEU A 244 17.15 6.86 13.17
N THR A 245 16.11 6.03 13.29
CA THR A 245 15.76 5.39 14.57
C THR A 245 16.88 4.47 15.07
N ARG A 246 17.55 3.74 14.16
CA ARG A 246 18.68 2.87 14.51
C ARG A 246 19.91 3.67 14.92
N ILE A 247 20.20 4.78 14.24
CA ILE A 247 21.27 5.73 14.59
C ILE A 247 20.97 6.36 15.95
N MET A 248 19.75 6.89 16.17
CA MET A 248 19.35 7.47 17.46
C MET A 248 19.43 6.44 18.60
N LYS A 249 18.99 5.19 18.38
CA LYS A 249 19.15 4.11 19.36
C LYS A 249 20.62 3.82 19.67
N ARG A 250 21.50 3.80 18.66
CA ARG A 250 22.96 3.62 18.86
C ARG A 250 23.58 4.80 19.61
N LEU A 251 23.21 6.04 19.27
CA LEU A 251 23.66 7.25 19.95
C LEU A 251 23.14 7.31 21.40
N ALA A 252 21.92 6.85 21.67
CA ALA A 252 21.38 6.75 23.02
C ALA A 252 22.03 5.65 23.88
N HIS A 253 22.76 4.70 23.27
CA HIS A 253 23.53 3.66 23.97
C HIS A 253 25.02 4.00 24.10
N PHE A 254 25.49 5.17 23.63
CA PHE A 254 26.81 5.64 24.02
C PHE A 254 26.73 6.06 25.49
N PRO A 255 27.52 5.45 26.40
CA PRO A 255 27.63 5.96 27.75
C PRO A 255 28.13 7.39 27.65
N GLN A 256 27.44 8.33 28.30
CA GLN A 256 28.04 9.62 28.59
C GLN A 256 29.27 9.33 29.46
N GLN A 257 30.44 9.30 28.84
CA GLN A 257 31.70 9.36 29.57
C GLN A 257 31.76 10.77 30.16
N VAL A 258 31.41 10.85 31.45
CA VAL A 258 31.70 11.97 32.35
C VAL A 258 33.04 11.67 33.01
#